data_AF-A0A1B6H235-F1
#
_entry.id   AF-A0A1B6H235-F1
#
_cell.length_a   1.000
_cell.length_b   1.000
_cell.length_c   1.000
_cell.angle_alpha   90.00
_cell.angle_beta   90.00
_cell.angle_gamma   90.00
#
_symmetry.space_group_name_H-M   'P 1'
#
loop_
_entity.id
_entity.type
_entity.pdbx_description
1 polymer ?
#
loop_
_entity_poly.entity_id
_entity_poly.type
_entity_poly.pdbx_seq_one_letter_code
_entity_poly.pdbx_strand_id
1 'polypeptide(L)'
;MSTQNLHADRDLDLSNATRGVWLVKVPKYIANRWEKAPGTIEVGKLKITKNQGQKAQVSLSLSESVLCLKEPGEENIPKDHRLDVSMVTKQTLGVFSHYSREY
;
A
#
# COMPACT_ATOMS: atom_id res chain seq x y z
N MET A 1 -6.12 30.57 34.77
CA MET A 1 -5.64 31.02 33.45
C MET A 1 -5.17 29.79 32.69
N SER A 2 -5.97 29.28 31.75
CA SER A 2 -5.62 28.13 30.93
C SER A 2 -4.56 28.56 29.91
N THR A 3 -3.35 28.05 30.06
CA THR A 3 -2.29 28.17 29.06
C THR A 3 -2.76 27.52 27.76
N GLN A 4 -3.07 28.34 26.76
CA GLN A 4 -3.29 27.84 25.40
C GLN A 4 -1.99 27.17 24.94
N ASN A 5 -2.10 25.89 24.62
CA ASN A 5 -0.98 25.04 24.26
C ASN A 5 -0.51 25.41 22.84
N LEU A 6 0.39 26.40 22.76
CA LEU A 6 0.96 26.96 21.53
C LEU A 6 1.67 25.92 20.62
N HIS A 7 1.83 24.68 21.09
CA HIS A 7 2.56 23.61 20.41
C HIS A 7 1.68 22.63 19.64
N ALA A 8 0.35 22.70 19.74
CA ALA A 8 -0.54 21.69 19.15
C ALA A 8 -0.38 21.51 17.63
N ASP A 9 0.10 22.53 16.91
CA ASP A 9 0.36 22.47 15.45
C ASP A 9 1.68 21.77 15.09
N ARG A 10 2.51 21.40 16.08
CA ARG A 10 3.79 20.69 15.91
C ARG A 10 3.83 19.32 16.56
N ASP A 11 2.73 18.91 17.19
CA ASP A 11 2.65 17.60 17.84
C ASP A 11 2.38 16.50 16.81
N LEU A 12 3.05 15.37 16.98
CA LEU A 12 2.88 14.19 16.15
C LEU A 12 2.12 13.12 16.93
N ASP A 13 0.96 12.71 16.42
CA ASP A 13 0.24 11.58 17.01
C ASP A 13 1.02 10.26 16.80
N LEU A 14 1.39 9.62 17.90
CA LEU A 14 2.12 8.36 17.94
C LEU A 14 1.23 7.15 18.27
N SER A 15 -0.09 7.32 18.37
CA SER A 15 -1.05 6.26 18.71
C SER A 15 -0.88 4.99 17.87
N ASN A 16 -0.47 5.13 16.61
CA ASN A 16 -0.24 4.04 15.65
C ASN A 16 1.24 3.68 15.43
N ALA A 17 2.18 4.22 16.20
CA ALA A 17 3.62 4.02 15.98
C ALA A 17 4.07 2.56 16.06
N THR A 18 3.34 1.70 16.79
CA THR A 18 3.63 0.26 16.90
C THR A 18 2.94 -0.59 15.83
N ARG A 19 2.07 0.00 15.00
CA ARG A 19 1.34 -0.72 13.96
C ARG A 19 2.27 -1.11 12.82
N GLY A 20 2.52 -2.42 12.69
CA GLY A 20 3.30 -2.95 11.58
C GLY A 20 2.62 -2.71 10.23
N VAL A 21 3.36 -2.19 9.26
CA VAL A 21 2.93 -1.98 7.88
C VAL A 21 3.99 -2.51 6.91
N TRP A 22 3.58 -2.79 5.68
CA TRP A 22 4.48 -3.23 4.62
C TRP A 22 4.70 -2.11 3.62
N LEU A 23 5.97 -1.88 3.27
CA LEU A 23 6.33 -1.05 2.13
C LEU A 23 6.46 -1.95 0.90
N VAL A 24 5.53 -1.80 -0.04
CA VAL A 24 5.49 -2.61 -1.26
C VAL A 24 5.85 -1.75 -2.46
N LYS A 25 6.81 -2.20 -3.27
CA LYS A 25 7.13 -1.58 -4.55
C LYS A 25 6.19 -2.13 -5.62
N VAL A 26 5.42 -1.24 -6.26
CA VAL A 26 4.44 -1.61 -7.29
C VAL A 26 4.87 -1.04 -8.64
N PRO A 27 4.91 -1.85 -9.73
CA PRO A 27 5.13 -1.35 -11.08
C PRO A 27 4.05 -0.34 -11.51
N LYS A 28 4.45 0.68 -12.28
CA LYS A 28 3.54 1.75 -12.71
C LYS A 28 2.29 1.23 -13.43
N TYR A 29 2.41 0.21 -14.27
CA TYR A 29 1.26 -0.32 -15.01
C TYR A 29 0.17 -0.93 -14.10
N ILE A 30 0.53 -1.43 -12.90
CA ILE A 30 -0.45 -1.90 -11.90
C ILE A 30 -1.07 -0.69 -11.19
N ALA A 31 -0.24 0.26 -10.74
CA ALA A 31 -0.70 1.46 -10.06
C ALA A 31 -1.70 2.24 -10.91
N ASN A 32 -1.41 2.43 -12.20
CA ASN A 32 -2.29 3.10 -13.15
C ASN A 32 -3.66 2.40 -13.29
N ARG A 33 -3.71 1.07 -13.16
CA ARG A 33 -4.99 0.32 -13.17
C ARG A 33 -5.77 0.51 -11.87
N TRP A 34 -5.08 0.60 -10.74
CA TRP A 34 -5.72 0.88 -9.44
C TRP A 34 -6.24 2.31 -9.33
N GLU A 35 -5.55 3.28 -9.91
CA GLU A 35 -6.03 4.68 -9.96
C GLU A 35 -7.35 4.83 -10.73
N LYS A 36 -7.58 3.94 -11.72
CA LYS A 36 -8.84 3.87 -12.48
C LYS A 36 -9.96 3.14 -11.74
N ALA A 37 -9.63 2.38 -10.70
CA ALA A 37 -10.60 1.58 -9.96
C ALA A 37 -11.47 2.50 -9.08
N PRO A 38 -12.81 2.38 -9.13
CA PRO A 38 -13.68 3.05 -8.16
C PRO A 38 -13.29 2.66 -6.73
N GLY A 39 -13.33 3.59 -5.78
CA GLY A 39 -12.84 3.37 -4.40
C GLY A 39 -13.56 2.27 -3.59
N THR A 40 -14.60 1.66 -4.13
CA THR A 40 -15.40 0.61 -3.48
C THR A 40 -15.14 -0.80 -4.02
N ILE A 41 -14.30 -0.98 -5.05
CA ILE A 41 -14.08 -2.30 -5.65
C ILE A 41 -12.80 -2.97 -5.16
N GLU A 42 -12.81 -4.31 -5.11
CA GLU A 42 -11.61 -5.11 -4.83
C GLU A 42 -10.65 -5.04 -6.03
N VAL A 43 -9.42 -4.61 -5.79
CA VAL A 43 -8.41 -4.47 -6.86
C VAL A 43 -7.52 -5.70 -7.08
N GLY A 44 -7.56 -6.64 -6.15
CA GLY A 44 -6.77 -7.86 -6.20
C GLY A 44 -6.69 -8.57 -4.86
N LYS A 45 -6.05 -9.73 -4.85
CA LYS A 45 -5.86 -10.57 -3.67
C LYS A 45 -4.39 -10.86 -3.46
N LEU A 46 -3.96 -10.79 -2.21
CA LEU A 46 -2.64 -11.22 -1.80
C LEU A 46 -2.69 -12.68 -1.32
N LYS A 47 -1.85 -13.53 -1.89
CA LYS A 47 -1.68 -14.92 -1.46
C LYS A 47 -0.32 -15.08 -0.81
N ILE A 48 -0.31 -15.66 0.39
CA ILE A 48 0.90 -15.99 1.14
C ILE A 48 0.94 -17.51 1.29
N THR A 49 1.98 -18.13 0.77
CA THR A 49 2.19 -19.58 0.87
C THR A 49 3.46 -19.85 1.68
N LYS A 50 3.35 -20.67 2.72
CA LYS A 50 4.48 -21.05 3.57
C LYS A 50 4.57 -22.56 3.64
N ASN A 51 5.41 -23.13 2.78
CA ASN A 51 5.74 -24.55 2.82
C ASN A 51 6.81 -24.80 3.91
N GLN A 52 6.76 -25.96 4.57
CA GLN A 52 7.74 -26.31 5.59
C GLN A 52 9.16 -26.29 5.00
N GLY A 53 10.09 -25.68 5.72
CA GLY A 53 11.49 -25.54 5.29
C GLY A 53 11.75 -24.49 4.19
N GLN A 54 10.73 -23.81 3.67
CA GLN A 54 10.89 -22.78 2.63
C GLN A 54 10.56 -21.37 3.16
N LYS A 55 11.19 -20.36 2.53
CA LYS A 55 10.80 -18.97 2.73
C LYS A 55 9.36 -18.77 2.24
N ALA A 56 8.59 -17.94 2.94
CA ALA A 56 7.25 -17.60 2.51
C ALA A 56 7.28 -17.00 1.09
N GLN A 57 6.38 -17.46 0.24
CA GLN A 57 6.15 -16.89 -1.08
C GLN A 57 4.92 -16.01 -1.03
N VAL A 58 5.03 -14.82 -1.59
CA VAL A 58 3.97 -13.83 -1.62
C VAL A 58 3.66 -13.51 -3.09
N SER A 59 2.38 -13.54 -3.45
CA SER A 59 1.92 -13.16 -4.79
C SER A 59 0.69 -12.27 -4.70
N LEU A 60 0.59 -11.34 -5.66
CA LEU A 60 -0.54 -10.47 -5.88
C LEU A 60 -1.25 -10.90 -7.17
N SER A 61 -2.53 -11.24 -7.07
CA SER A 61 -3.38 -11.54 -8.20
C SER A 61 -4.38 -10.40 -8.40
N LEU A 62 -4.33 -9.72 -9.54
CA LEU A 62 -5.25 -8.63 -9.85
C LEU A 62 -6.67 -9.17 -10.07
N SER A 63 -7.67 -8.39 -9.66
CA SER A 63 -9.07 -8.75 -9.90
C SER A 63 -9.43 -8.59 -11.38
N GLU A 64 -10.37 -9.40 -11.86
CA GLU A 64 -10.81 -9.33 -13.26
C GLU A 64 -11.38 -7.94 -13.59
N SER A 65 -12.15 -7.38 -12.64
CA SER A 65 -12.71 -6.03 -12.75
C SER A 65 -11.64 -4.98 -13.03
N VAL A 66 -10.48 -5.03 -12.36
CA VAL A 66 -9.38 -4.10 -12.58
C VAL A 66 -8.68 -4.32 -13.93
N LEU A 67 -8.54 -5.57 -14.37
CA LEU A 67 -7.98 -5.88 -15.69
C LEU A 67 -8.87 -5.36 -16.83
N CYS A 68 -10.19 -5.32 -16.61
CA CYS A 68 -11.15 -4.76 -17.56
C CYS A 68 -11.15 -3.23 -17.66
N LEU A 69 -10.52 -2.51 -16.72
CA LEU A 69 -10.43 -1.02 -16.72
C LEU A 69 -9.40 -0.46 -17.72
N LYS A 70 -9.02 -1.24 -18.74
CA LYS A 70 -8.11 -0.78 -19.78
C LYS A 70 -8.80 0.19 -20.73
N GLU A 71 -8.07 1.20 -21.18
CA GLU A 71 -8.52 2.13 -22.20
C GLU A 71 -8.13 1.65 -23.61
N PRO A 72 -8.80 2.15 -24.67
CA PRO A 72 -8.43 1.87 -26.04
C PRO A 72 -6.96 2.26 -26.30
N GLY A 73 -6.16 1.29 -26.76
CA GLY A 73 -4.72 1.48 -27.03
C GLY A 73 -3.79 1.05 -25.90
N GLU A 74 -4.31 0.69 -24.72
CA GLU A 74 -3.49 0.12 -23.65
C GLU A 74 -3.32 -1.40 -23.79
N GLU A 75 -2.10 -1.87 -23.51
CA GLU A 75 -1.79 -3.29 -23.50
C GLU A 75 -2.41 -4.03 -22.30
N ASN A 76 -2.62 -5.33 -22.48
CA ASN A 76 -2.99 -6.20 -21.37
C ASN A 76 -1.78 -6.39 -20.46
N ILE A 77 -2.03 -6.38 -19.15
CA ILE A 77 -0.99 -6.63 -18.14
C ILE A 77 -1.18 -8.03 -17.53
N PRO A 78 -0.12 -8.65 -16.98
CA PRO A 78 -0.25 -9.91 -16.27
C PRO A 78 -1.25 -9.83 -15.12
N LYS A 79 -1.94 -10.94 -14.83
CA LYS A 79 -2.84 -11.04 -13.67
C LYS A 79 -2.07 -11.28 -12.37
N ASP A 80 -1.10 -12.19 -12.43
CA ASP A 80 -0.36 -12.67 -11.27
C ASP A 80 1.05 -12.09 -11.22
N HIS A 81 1.41 -11.56 -10.05
CA HIS A 81 2.70 -10.96 -9.79
C HIS A 81 3.30 -11.55 -8.53
N ARG A 82 4.51 -12.09 -8.64
CA ARG A 82 5.26 -12.52 -7.47
C ARG A 82 5.88 -11.29 -6.79
N LEU A 83 5.75 -11.23 -5.46
CA LEU A 83 6.39 -10.20 -4.64
C LEU A 83 7.62 -10.80 -3.96
N ASP A 84 8.77 -10.16 -4.19
CA ASP A 84 10.00 -10.53 -3.49
C ASP A 84 10.02 -9.89 -2.10
N VAL A 85 10.11 -10.74 -1.08
CA VAL A 85 10.10 -10.31 0.32
C VAL A 85 11.51 -9.98 0.77
N SER A 86 11.77 -8.71 1.06
CA SER A 86 13.03 -8.22 1.62
C SER A 86 12.84 -7.65 3.02
N MET A 87 13.72 -8.02 3.95
CA MET A 87 13.74 -7.44 5.30
C MET A 87 14.51 -6.12 5.29
N VAL A 88 13.98 -5.07 5.91
CA VAL A 88 14.69 -3.80 6.11
C VAL A 88 15.46 -3.88 7.42
N THR A 89 16.77 -4.09 7.35
CA THR A 89 17.61 -4.36 8.54
C THR A 89 18.56 -3.22 8.91
N LYS A 90 18.78 -2.25 8.00
CA LYS A 90 19.78 -1.19 8.16
C LYS A 90 19.22 0.17 8.58
N GLN A 91 17.89 0.29 8.66
CA GLN A 91 17.20 1.54 8.98
C GLN A 91 15.84 1.26 9.59
N THR A 92 15.29 2.26 10.29
CA THR A 92 13.91 2.27 10.78
C THR A 92 13.08 3.15 9.85
N LEU A 93 11.96 2.61 9.36
CA LEU A 93 11.02 3.35 8.52
C LEU A 93 9.74 3.64 9.32
N GLY A 94 9.37 4.92 9.40
CA GLY A 94 8.10 5.38 9.96
C GLY A 94 7.19 5.89 8.84
N VAL A 95 5.87 5.69 8.99
CA VAL A 95 4.85 6.24 8.09
C VAL A 95 4.06 7.29 8.84
N PHE A 96 3.99 8.49 8.27
CA PHE A 96 3.25 9.62 8.83
C PHE A 96 2.23 10.10 7.81
N SER A 97 1.01 10.38 8.24
CA SER A 97 -0.03 11.01 7.42
C SER A 97 -0.13 12.49 7.78
N HIS A 98 -0.30 13.35 6.77
CA HIS A 98 -0.58 14.76 6.95
C HIS A 98 -2.02 15.05 6.49
N TYR A 99 -2.79 15.74 7.33
CA TYR A 99 -4.14 16.19 6.99
C TYR A 99 -4.13 17.71 6.87
N SER A 100 -4.37 18.23 5.67
CA SER A 100 -4.67 19.64 5.48
C SER A 100 -6.16 19.87 5.75
N ARG A 101 -6.49 20.74 6.72
CA ARG A 101 -7.86 21.27 6.82
C ARG A 101 -8.04 22.30 5.71
N GLU A 102 -8.85 21.98 4.71
CA GLU A 102 -9.36 22.99 3.78
C GLU A 102 -10.43 23.82 4.53
N TYR A 103 -10.28 25.15 4.49
CA TYR A 103 -11.23 26.13 5.06
C TYR A 103 -12.08 26.72 3.94
#